data_AF-A0AAN0K1T4-F1
#
_entry.id   AF-A0AAN0K1T4-F1
#
_cell.length_a   1.000
_cell.length_b   1.000
_cell.length_c   1.000
_cell.angle_alpha   90.00
_cell.angle_beta   90.00
_cell.angle_gamma   90.00
#
_symmetry.space_group_name_H-M   'P 1'
#
loop_
_entity.id
_entity.type
_entity.pdbx_description
1 polymer ?
#
loop_
_entity_poly.entity_id
_entity_poly.type
_entity_poly.pdbx_seq_one_letter_code
_entity_poly.pdbx_strand_id
1 'polypeptide(L)'
;MEELTFEELKEDRDSYTQLIQDVITFSERDLNDVETEEKFWPIELPSGKKYKEKAFLFEIVANGFTGIDVDKMDYFARDARSVGLPNSFDWRRFTQTAKIIKCEDGFHHICSRDKDALSLYELFHTRNVLYRSVYRHKTVVIVEDLMKKALKEANHVICADGYPLLECWKSVDAFLTLNGTIEDRIGSLSPPNEAKKCFSRITERQLPKFVGHTLKKHKKDEDHEFYCEKAIEYVSSKRQKIDKSFLGSKVKLKIVIVSKVPLN
;
A
#
# COMPACT_ATOMS: atom_id res chain seq x y z
N MET A 1 -34.68 5.92 6.88
CA MET A 1 -33.85 4.71 6.90
C MET A 1 -34.30 3.95 8.12
N GLU A 2 -34.83 2.74 7.97
CA GLU A 2 -35.00 1.86 9.13
C GLU A 2 -33.62 1.67 9.76
N GLU A 3 -33.52 1.94 11.06
CA GLU A 3 -32.30 1.74 11.82
C GLU A 3 -32.08 0.24 11.97
N LEU A 4 -30.98 -0.27 11.40
CA LEU A 4 -30.52 -1.64 11.65
C LEU A 4 -30.15 -1.74 13.12
N THR A 5 -30.86 -2.58 13.86
CA THR A 5 -30.60 -2.83 15.27
C THR A 5 -29.52 -3.91 15.44
N PHE A 6 -28.81 -3.87 16.57
CA PHE A 6 -27.77 -4.85 16.87
C PHE A 6 -28.34 -6.27 17.10
N GLU A 7 -29.66 -6.37 17.32
CA GLU A 7 -30.38 -7.63 17.45
C GLU A 7 -30.62 -8.31 16.09
N GLU A 8 -31.00 -7.55 15.05
CA GLU A 8 -31.14 -8.07 13.67
C GLU A 8 -29.80 -8.58 13.11
N LEU A 9 -28.68 -7.96 13.52
CA LEU A 9 -27.32 -8.41 13.19
C LEU A 9 -26.98 -9.80 13.77
N LYS A 10 -27.63 -10.23 14.86
CA LYS A 10 -27.37 -11.54 15.48
C LYS A 10 -28.09 -12.68 14.78
N GLU A 11 -29.27 -12.42 14.20
CA GLU A 11 -30.08 -13.45 13.53
C GLU A 11 -29.45 -13.92 12.21
N ASP A 12 -28.77 -13.01 11.49
CA ASP A 12 -28.12 -13.30 10.20
C ASP A 12 -26.62 -12.93 10.18
N ARG A 13 -25.92 -13.31 11.26
CA ARG A 13 -24.52 -12.96 11.50
C ARG A 13 -23.59 -13.29 10.32
N ASP A 14 -23.80 -14.45 9.69
CA ASP A 14 -22.92 -14.93 8.62
C ASP A 14 -23.04 -14.07 7.36
N SER A 15 -24.26 -13.70 6.96
CA SER A 15 -24.48 -12.85 5.79
C SER A 15 -23.94 -11.43 6.00
N TYR A 16 -24.09 -10.86 7.20
CA TYR A 16 -23.48 -9.57 7.53
C TYR A 16 -21.96 -9.63 7.61
N THR A 17 -21.40 -10.73 8.12
CA THR A 17 -19.95 -10.94 8.12
C THR A 17 -19.41 -10.98 6.69
N GLN A 18 -20.10 -11.72 5.79
CA GLN A 18 -19.74 -11.75 4.37
C GLN A 18 -19.86 -10.37 3.71
N LEU A 19 -20.94 -9.61 4.00
CA LEU A 19 -21.09 -8.25 3.48
C LEU A 19 -19.95 -7.34 3.91
N ILE A 20 -19.54 -7.38 5.18
CA ILE A 20 -18.42 -6.59 5.68
C ILE A 20 -17.12 -7.00 4.99
N GLN A 21 -16.87 -8.31 4.85
CA GLN A 21 -15.72 -8.82 4.10
C GLN A 21 -15.72 -8.32 2.65
N ASP A 22 -16.87 -8.36 1.99
CA ASP A 22 -17.02 -7.89 0.61
C ASP A 22 -16.78 -6.38 0.50
N VAL A 23 -17.26 -5.58 1.46
CA VAL A 23 -17.03 -4.12 1.50
C VAL A 23 -15.55 -3.78 1.70
N ILE A 24 -14.85 -4.53 2.56
CA ILE A 24 -13.42 -4.32 2.83
C ILE A 24 -12.56 -4.80 1.65
N THR A 25 -12.91 -5.92 1.05
CA THR A 25 -12.13 -6.54 -0.05
C THR A 25 -12.59 -6.11 -1.45
N PHE A 26 -13.54 -5.16 -1.54
CA PHE A 26 -14.12 -4.74 -2.82
C PHE A 26 -13.06 -4.28 -3.83
N SER A 27 -12.04 -3.55 -3.36
CA SER A 27 -10.96 -3.05 -4.21
C SER A 27 -10.04 -4.11 -4.81
N GLU A 28 -10.10 -5.36 -4.32
CA GLU A 28 -9.29 -6.46 -4.83
C GLU A 28 -9.90 -7.13 -6.08
N ARG A 29 -11.10 -6.71 -6.48
CA ARG A 29 -11.88 -7.31 -7.57
C ARG A 29 -11.52 -6.66 -8.90
N ASP A 30 -11.41 -7.47 -9.95
CA ASP A 30 -11.31 -6.96 -11.31
C ASP A 30 -12.71 -6.62 -11.82
N LEU A 31 -13.03 -5.33 -11.85
CA LEU A 31 -14.33 -4.85 -12.31
C LEU A 31 -14.57 -5.06 -13.82
N ASN A 32 -13.53 -5.47 -14.57
CA ASN A 32 -13.64 -5.78 -16.00
C ASN A 32 -13.75 -7.30 -16.26
N ASP A 33 -13.78 -8.11 -15.22
CA ASP A 33 -13.86 -9.57 -15.33
C ASP A 33 -15.32 -10.04 -15.43
N VAL A 34 -15.60 -10.82 -16.49
CA VAL A 34 -16.94 -11.32 -16.82
C VAL A 34 -17.47 -12.28 -15.75
N GLU A 35 -16.60 -13.08 -15.15
CA GLU A 35 -17.00 -13.99 -14.07
C GLU A 35 -17.44 -13.21 -12.83
N THR A 36 -16.70 -12.15 -12.49
CA THR A 36 -17.10 -11.22 -11.43
C THR A 36 -18.47 -10.64 -11.78
N GLU A 37 -18.67 -10.16 -13.03
CA GLU A 37 -19.94 -9.56 -13.49
C GLU A 37 -21.13 -10.49 -13.31
N GLU A 38 -21.04 -11.71 -13.81
CA GLU A 38 -22.13 -12.68 -13.76
C GLU A 38 -22.41 -13.19 -12.34
N LYS A 39 -21.38 -13.30 -11.50
CA LYS A 39 -21.51 -13.91 -10.17
C LYS A 39 -21.92 -12.93 -9.09
N PHE A 40 -21.40 -11.70 -9.12
CA PHE A 40 -21.50 -10.78 -8.00
C PHE A 40 -22.61 -9.74 -8.15
N TRP A 41 -22.80 -9.22 -9.36
CA TRP A 41 -23.78 -8.17 -9.59
C TRP A 41 -25.26 -8.57 -9.47
N PRO A 42 -25.64 -9.84 -9.69
CA PRO A 42 -27.01 -10.31 -9.43
C PRO A 42 -27.33 -10.55 -7.95
N ILE A 43 -26.35 -10.48 -7.05
CA ILE A 43 -26.54 -10.81 -5.63
C ILE A 43 -27.53 -9.84 -4.97
N GLU A 44 -28.46 -10.42 -4.22
CA GLU A 44 -29.34 -9.71 -3.31
C GLU A 44 -28.65 -9.58 -1.94
N LEU A 45 -28.53 -8.35 -1.44
CA LEU A 45 -27.91 -8.07 -0.15
C LEU A 45 -28.87 -8.43 0.99
N PRO A 46 -28.37 -8.59 2.25
CA PRO A 46 -29.23 -8.86 3.42
C PRO A 46 -30.42 -7.90 3.58
N SER A 47 -30.29 -6.67 3.06
CA SER A 47 -31.38 -5.68 3.01
C SER A 47 -32.50 -5.96 1.98
N GLY A 48 -32.48 -7.09 1.27
CA GLY A 48 -33.42 -7.41 0.17
C GLY A 48 -33.25 -6.54 -1.07
N LYS A 49 -32.13 -5.83 -1.18
CA LYS A 49 -31.82 -4.94 -2.31
C LYS A 49 -30.76 -5.56 -3.19
N LYS A 50 -30.88 -5.33 -4.49
CA LYS A 50 -29.88 -5.75 -5.46
C LYS A 50 -28.58 -4.98 -5.24
N TYR A 51 -27.45 -5.63 -5.49
CA TYR A 51 -26.14 -5.00 -5.43
C TYR A 51 -26.09 -3.65 -6.15
N LYS A 52 -26.62 -3.55 -7.39
CA LYS A 52 -26.61 -2.29 -8.17
C LYS A 52 -27.23 -1.10 -7.43
N GLU A 53 -28.28 -1.32 -6.63
CA GLU A 53 -28.99 -0.27 -5.89
C GLU A 53 -28.24 0.19 -4.63
N LYS A 54 -27.28 -0.61 -4.18
CA LYS A 54 -26.52 -0.47 -2.94
C LYS A 54 -25.00 -0.43 -3.17
N ALA A 55 -24.56 -0.34 -4.42
CA ALA A 55 -23.14 -0.33 -4.80
C ALA A 55 -22.36 0.80 -4.09
N PHE A 56 -22.99 1.94 -3.86
CA PHE A 56 -22.43 3.05 -3.07
C PHE A 56 -21.90 2.64 -1.69
N LEU A 57 -22.38 1.55 -1.07
CA LEU A 57 -21.84 1.07 0.21
C LEU A 57 -20.39 0.57 0.07
N PHE A 58 -20.07 -0.04 -1.07
CA PHE A 58 -18.76 -0.58 -1.41
C PHE A 58 -17.77 0.52 -1.84
N GLU A 59 -18.27 1.72 -2.11
CA GLU A 59 -17.45 2.91 -2.40
C GLU A 59 -16.98 3.65 -1.15
N ILE A 60 -17.49 3.30 0.05
CA ILE A 60 -17.17 4.03 1.29
C ILE A 60 -15.78 3.66 1.80
N VAL A 61 -15.52 2.36 2.00
CA VAL A 61 -14.31 1.86 2.69
C VAL A 61 -13.16 1.63 1.71
N ALA A 62 -13.42 0.92 0.61
CA ALA A 62 -12.41 0.53 -0.38
C ALA A 62 -12.96 0.71 -1.79
N ASN A 63 -12.87 1.93 -2.34
CA ASN A 63 -13.54 2.29 -3.58
C ASN A 63 -12.78 1.80 -4.81
N GLY A 64 -13.18 0.66 -5.38
CA GLY A 64 -12.61 0.10 -6.60
C GLY A 64 -12.91 0.89 -7.89
N PHE A 65 -13.98 1.71 -7.91
CA PHE A 65 -14.40 2.45 -9.10
C PHE A 65 -13.54 3.69 -9.36
N THR A 66 -13.35 4.52 -8.32
CA THR A 66 -12.68 5.82 -8.44
C THR A 66 -11.42 5.93 -7.57
N GLY A 67 -11.28 5.04 -6.58
CA GLY A 67 -10.26 5.14 -5.56
C GLY A 67 -10.52 6.22 -4.52
N ILE A 68 -11.67 6.90 -4.50
CA ILE A 68 -12.02 7.91 -3.48
C ILE A 68 -12.80 7.23 -2.35
N ASP A 69 -12.15 7.03 -1.21
CA ASP A 69 -12.70 6.34 -0.03
C ASP A 69 -12.22 6.99 1.27
N VAL A 70 -12.86 6.62 2.39
CA VAL A 70 -12.57 7.20 3.72
C VAL A 70 -11.17 6.83 4.23
N ASP A 71 -10.61 5.70 3.81
CA ASP A 71 -9.22 5.31 4.11
C ASP A 71 -8.25 6.40 3.66
N LYS A 72 -8.31 6.79 2.37
CA LYS A 72 -7.49 7.87 1.82
C LYS A 72 -7.72 9.21 2.47
N MET A 73 -8.97 9.54 2.78
CA MET A 73 -9.28 10.80 3.45
C MET A 73 -8.62 10.90 4.82
N ASP A 74 -8.64 9.81 5.60
CA ASP A 74 -7.99 9.76 6.91
C ASP A 74 -6.47 9.80 6.78
N TYR A 75 -5.86 8.87 6.05
CA TYR A 75 -4.40 8.77 6.05
C TYR A 75 -3.74 9.95 5.34
N PHE A 76 -4.35 10.56 4.32
CA PHE A 76 -3.81 11.80 3.74
C PHE A 76 -3.77 12.93 4.77
N ALA A 77 -4.85 13.11 5.54
CA ALA A 77 -4.89 14.13 6.57
C ALA A 77 -3.91 13.85 7.72
N ARG A 78 -3.87 12.60 8.18
CA ARG A 78 -3.00 12.12 9.26
C ARG A 78 -1.53 12.24 8.89
N ASP A 79 -1.15 11.76 7.71
CA ASP A 79 0.24 11.73 7.27
C ASP A 79 0.73 13.12 6.92
N ALA A 80 -0.06 13.92 6.19
CA ALA A 80 0.29 15.30 5.87
C ALA A 80 0.54 16.11 7.15
N ARG A 81 -0.33 15.96 8.16
CA ARG A 81 -0.12 16.57 9.48
C ARG A 81 1.16 16.09 10.15
N SER A 82 1.44 14.80 10.11
CA SER A 82 2.60 14.19 10.79
C SER A 82 3.94 14.61 10.18
N VAL A 83 3.97 14.87 8.88
CA VAL A 83 5.19 15.27 8.15
C VAL A 83 5.27 16.78 7.85
N GLY A 84 4.27 17.57 8.27
CA GLY A 84 4.23 19.01 8.07
C GLY A 84 3.91 19.47 6.63
N LEU A 85 3.18 18.66 5.87
CA LEU A 85 2.68 19.01 4.54
C LEU A 85 1.25 19.56 4.60
N PRO A 86 0.88 20.49 3.69
CA PRO A 86 -0.50 20.95 3.59
C PRO A 86 -1.41 19.84 3.06
N ASN A 87 -2.64 19.80 3.56
CA ASN A 87 -3.74 19.04 2.97
C ASN A 87 -4.95 19.97 2.84
N SER A 88 -5.28 20.32 1.60
CA SER A 88 -6.36 21.23 1.21
C SER A 88 -7.71 20.53 1.02
N PHE A 89 -7.74 19.19 1.00
CA PHE A 89 -8.98 18.44 0.82
C PHE A 89 -9.84 18.46 2.09
N ASP A 90 -11.04 19.03 1.98
CA ASP A 90 -12.04 19.04 3.05
C ASP A 90 -13.04 17.87 2.88
N TRP A 91 -12.75 16.77 3.58
CA TRP A 91 -13.60 15.58 3.60
C TRP A 91 -14.98 15.84 4.24
N ARG A 92 -15.10 16.82 5.16
CA ARG A 92 -16.38 17.16 5.81
C ARG A 92 -17.32 17.81 4.81
N ARG A 93 -16.78 18.74 4.01
CA ARG A 93 -17.56 19.35 2.92
C ARG A 93 -17.99 18.29 1.91
N PHE A 94 -17.09 17.42 1.47
CA PHE A 94 -17.40 16.34 0.53
C PHE A 94 -18.55 15.46 1.04
N THR A 95 -18.46 14.99 2.29
CA THR A 95 -19.50 14.11 2.87
C THR A 95 -20.86 14.80 3.03
N GLN A 96 -20.89 16.11 3.26
CA GLN A 96 -22.15 16.87 3.36
C GLN A 96 -22.80 17.13 2.00
N THR A 97 -22.01 17.28 0.94
CA THR A 97 -22.50 17.64 -0.39
C THR A 97 -22.72 16.45 -1.31
N ALA A 98 -22.03 15.32 -1.07
CA ALA A 98 -22.19 14.10 -1.84
C ALA A 98 -23.62 13.56 -1.79
N LYS A 99 -24.05 12.94 -2.89
CA LYS A 99 -25.38 12.34 -3.04
C LYS A 99 -25.27 10.96 -3.68
N ILE A 100 -26.23 10.10 -3.34
CA ILE A 100 -26.38 8.80 -4.01
C ILE A 100 -27.27 9.04 -5.24
N ILE A 101 -26.76 8.74 -6.43
CA ILE A 101 -27.45 8.97 -7.71
C ILE A 101 -27.37 7.70 -8.54
N LYS A 102 -28.46 7.37 -9.25
CA LYS A 102 -28.45 6.32 -10.28
C LYS A 102 -27.74 6.84 -11.53
N CYS A 103 -26.64 6.19 -11.90
CA CYS A 103 -25.81 6.51 -13.05
C CYS A 103 -26.21 5.70 -14.29
N GLU A 104 -25.62 6.04 -15.44
CA GLU A 104 -25.95 5.47 -16.76
C GLU A 104 -25.62 3.97 -16.87
N ASP A 105 -24.61 3.52 -16.13
CA ASP A 105 -24.24 2.11 -15.94
C ASP A 105 -25.27 1.30 -15.11
N GLY A 106 -26.29 1.97 -14.58
CA GLY A 106 -27.38 1.39 -13.81
C GLY A 106 -27.08 1.23 -12.31
N PHE A 107 -25.91 1.70 -11.84
CA PHE A 107 -25.51 1.64 -10.44
C PHE A 107 -25.93 2.88 -9.68
N HIS A 108 -26.16 2.71 -8.38
CA HIS A 108 -26.25 3.83 -7.46
C HIS A 108 -24.87 4.13 -6.88
N HIS A 109 -24.28 5.26 -7.29
CA HIS A 109 -22.93 5.70 -6.93
C HIS A 109 -22.93 6.89 -5.98
N ILE A 110 -21.84 7.06 -5.21
CA ILE A 110 -21.57 8.29 -4.48
C ILE A 110 -21.09 9.36 -5.47
N CYS A 111 -21.95 10.34 -5.73
CA CYS A 111 -21.66 11.43 -6.64
C CYS A 111 -21.31 12.71 -5.88
N SER A 112 -20.15 13.28 -6.21
CA SER A 112 -19.75 14.60 -5.72
C SER A 112 -20.56 15.71 -6.40
N ARG A 113 -20.73 16.84 -5.71
CA ARG A 113 -21.32 18.04 -6.32
C ARG A 113 -20.35 18.64 -7.33
N ASP A 114 -20.88 19.11 -8.46
CA ASP A 114 -20.15 19.77 -9.55
C ASP A 114 -19.08 20.79 -9.08
N LYS A 115 -19.45 21.71 -8.18
CA LYS A 115 -18.56 22.74 -7.65
C LYS A 115 -17.44 22.24 -6.73
N ASP A 116 -17.48 20.96 -6.32
CA ASP A 116 -16.44 20.33 -5.50
C ASP A 116 -15.36 19.64 -6.34
N ALA A 117 -15.46 19.68 -7.67
CA ALA A 117 -14.47 19.08 -8.58
C ALA A 117 -13.03 19.52 -8.27
N LEU A 118 -12.80 20.81 -8.01
CA LEU A 118 -11.47 21.32 -7.63
C LEU A 118 -10.97 20.73 -6.31
N SER A 119 -11.85 20.53 -5.33
CA SER A 119 -11.49 19.87 -4.07
C SER A 119 -11.04 18.42 -4.32
N LEU A 120 -11.71 17.70 -5.22
CA LEU A 120 -11.29 16.34 -5.60
C LEU A 120 -9.93 16.33 -6.31
N TYR A 121 -9.62 17.33 -7.14
CA TYR A 121 -8.27 17.48 -7.70
C TYR A 121 -7.20 17.63 -6.61
N GLU A 122 -7.48 18.43 -5.58
CA GLU A 122 -6.59 18.61 -4.44
C GLU A 122 -6.33 17.30 -3.68
N LEU A 123 -7.34 16.43 -3.54
CA LEU A 123 -7.14 15.09 -2.96
C LEU A 123 -6.07 14.29 -3.72
N PHE A 124 -6.16 14.24 -5.05
CA PHE A 124 -5.17 13.53 -5.87
C PHE A 124 -3.81 14.24 -5.89
N HIS A 125 -3.80 15.57 -5.77
CA HIS A 125 -2.57 16.34 -5.62
C HIS A 125 -1.84 15.98 -4.32
N THR A 126 -2.54 16.03 -3.18
CA THR A 126 -2.01 15.63 -1.86
C THR A 126 -1.45 14.22 -1.89
N ARG A 127 -2.19 13.26 -2.48
CA ARG A 127 -1.72 11.88 -2.68
C ARG A 127 -0.37 11.85 -3.40
N ASN A 128 -0.25 12.57 -4.52
CA ASN A 128 0.97 12.57 -5.31
C ASN A 128 2.15 13.23 -4.57
N VAL A 129 1.89 14.29 -3.80
CA VAL A 129 2.92 14.95 -2.97
C VAL A 129 3.41 14.00 -1.88
N LEU A 130 2.50 13.38 -1.11
CA LEU A 130 2.84 12.39 -0.07
C LEU A 130 3.61 11.21 -0.67
N TYR A 131 3.12 10.66 -1.79
CA TYR A 131 3.76 9.55 -2.47
C TYR A 131 5.20 9.85 -2.87
N ARG A 132 5.45 11.01 -3.51
CA ARG A 132 6.80 11.36 -3.98
C ARG A 132 7.74 11.78 -2.86
N SER A 133 7.22 12.52 -1.89
CA SER A 133 8.04 13.20 -0.89
C SER A 133 8.27 12.35 0.36
N VAL A 134 7.34 11.45 0.67
CA VAL A 134 7.34 10.65 1.90
C VAL A 134 7.45 9.16 1.56
N TYR A 135 6.40 8.57 0.97
CA TYR A 135 6.31 7.10 0.81
C TYR A 135 7.38 6.53 -0.13
N ARG A 136 7.79 7.29 -1.15
CA ARG A 136 8.87 6.93 -2.09
C ARG A 136 10.14 7.74 -1.87
N HIS A 137 10.29 8.37 -0.71
CA HIS A 137 11.54 9.04 -0.38
C HIS A 137 12.69 8.03 -0.46
N LYS A 138 13.77 8.39 -1.16
CA LYS A 138 14.91 7.49 -1.46
C LYS A 138 15.42 6.74 -0.23
N THR A 139 15.48 7.40 0.93
CA THR A 139 15.97 6.78 2.16
C THR A 139 14.95 5.84 2.79
N VAL A 140 13.66 6.11 2.66
CA VAL A 140 12.59 5.19 3.12
C VAL A 140 12.68 3.89 2.34
N VAL A 141 12.78 3.98 1.01
CA VAL A 141 12.93 2.81 0.14
C VAL A 141 14.19 1.97 0.47
N ILE A 142 15.30 2.63 0.81
CA ILE A 142 16.53 1.94 1.24
C ILE A 142 16.32 1.20 2.57
N VAL A 143 15.68 1.84 3.54
CA VAL A 143 15.39 1.24 4.86
C VAL A 143 14.42 0.07 4.71
N GLU A 144 13.37 0.21 3.91
CA GLU A 144 12.42 -0.86 3.61
C GLU A 144 13.10 -2.10 3.02
N ASP A 145 14.05 -1.91 2.09
CA ASP A 145 14.77 -3.03 1.47
C ASP A 145 15.72 -3.72 2.45
N LEU A 146 16.45 -2.95 3.27
CA LEU A 146 17.28 -3.52 4.35
C LEU A 146 16.42 -4.29 5.35
N MET A 147 15.25 -3.77 5.71
CA MET A 147 14.32 -4.43 6.62
C MET A 147 13.77 -5.72 5.99
N LYS A 148 13.37 -5.69 4.71
CA LYS A 148 12.93 -6.90 3.98
C LYS A 148 14.01 -7.98 3.94
N LYS A 149 15.28 -7.59 3.74
CA LYS A 149 16.41 -8.52 3.81
C LYS A 149 16.59 -9.09 5.21
N ALA A 150 16.58 -8.22 6.23
CA ALA A 150 16.67 -8.65 7.62
C ALA A 150 15.57 -9.64 7.99
N LEU A 151 14.31 -9.37 7.60
CA LEU A 151 13.17 -10.26 7.85
C LEU A 151 13.27 -11.60 7.11
N LYS A 152 13.77 -11.61 5.86
CA LYS A 152 14.01 -12.85 5.11
C LYS A 152 15.07 -13.73 5.76
N GLU A 153 16.18 -13.14 6.18
CA GLU A 153 17.23 -13.87 6.90
C GLU A 153 16.75 -14.31 8.30
N ALA A 154 15.96 -13.46 8.97
CA ALA A 154 15.37 -13.76 10.28
C ALA A 154 14.35 -14.90 10.22
N ASN A 155 13.66 -15.07 9.10
CA ASN A 155 12.69 -16.15 8.91
C ASN A 155 13.27 -17.55 9.15
N HIS A 156 14.59 -17.73 8.93
CA HIS A 156 15.27 -19.01 9.14
C HIS A 156 15.65 -19.28 10.60
N VAL A 157 15.57 -18.28 11.48
CA VAL A 157 16.06 -18.38 12.87
C VAL A 157 15.05 -17.91 13.92
N ILE A 158 14.03 -17.16 13.53
CA ILE A 158 12.98 -16.64 14.40
C ILE A 158 11.65 -17.25 13.96
N CYS A 159 10.94 -17.87 14.91
CA CYS A 159 9.55 -18.29 14.73
C CYS A 159 8.64 -17.46 15.64
N ALA A 160 7.41 -17.22 15.21
CA ALA A 160 6.37 -16.59 16.01
C ALA A 160 5.20 -17.58 16.15
N ASP A 161 4.89 -17.96 17.39
CA ASP A 161 3.88 -18.98 17.70
C ASP A 161 4.07 -20.31 16.91
N GLY A 162 5.32 -20.77 16.79
CA GLY A 162 5.65 -22.00 16.05
C GLY A 162 5.73 -21.86 14.53
N TYR A 163 5.39 -20.71 13.96
CA TYR A 163 5.49 -20.45 12.51
C TYR A 163 6.75 -19.65 12.15
N PRO A 164 7.43 -19.96 11.03
CA PRO A 164 8.39 -19.04 10.42
C PRO A 164 7.72 -17.70 10.10
N LEU A 165 8.47 -16.60 10.21
CA LEU A 165 7.94 -15.23 10.03
C LEU A 165 7.10 -15.04 8.75
N LEU A 166 7.55 -15.60 7.62
CA LEU A 166 6.88 -15.48 6.32
C LEU A 166 5.66 -16.39 6.16
N GLU A 167 5.39 -17.25 7.14
CA GLU A 167 4.26 -18.17 7.17
C GLU A 167 3.27 -17.84 8.30
N CYS A 168 3.56 -16.86 9.15
CA CYS A 168 2.68 -16.47 10.25
C CYS A 168 1.27 -16.05 9.78
N TRP A 169 1.11 -15.55 8.56
CA TRP A 169 -0.21 -15.22 8.00
C TRP A 169 -1.16 -16.43 7.89
N LYS A 170 -0.65 -17.67 7.98
CA LYS A 170 -1.45 -18.90 7.98
C LYS A 170 -2.17 -19.16 9.31
N SER A 171 -1.76 -18.49 10.40
CA SER A 171 -2.38 -18.58 11.71
C SER A 171 -2.66 -17.18 12.25
N VAL A 172 -3.91 -16.92 12.64
CA VAL A 172 -4.29 -15.63 13.22
C VAL A 172 -3.46 -15.35 14.49
N ASP A 173 -3.30 -16.34 15.35
CA ASP A 173 -2.53 -16.20 16.59
C ASP A 173 -1.07 -15.86 16.30
N ALA A 174 -0.44 -16.56 15.36
CA ALA A 174 0.93 -16.26 14.94
C ALA A 174 1.05 -14.86 14.32
N PHE A 175 0.13 -14.48 13.44
CA PHE A 175 0.11 -13.16 12.80
C PHE A 175 -0.02 -12.02 13.82
N LEU A 176 -0.87 -12.18 14.83
CA LEU A 176 -1.06 -11.16 15.89
C LEU A 176 0.20 -10.92 16.74
N THR A 177 1.09 -11.91 16.83
CA THR A 177 2.39 -11.72 17.51
C THR A 177 3.41 -10.91 16.68
N LEU A 178 3.18 -10.73 15.37
CA LEU A 178 4.07 -9.97 14.50
C LEU A 178 3.76 -8.47 14.58
N ASN A 179 4.62 -7.74 15.29
CA ASN A 179 4.57 -6.29 15.38
C ASN A 179 5.99 -5.72 15.48
N GLY A 180 6.13 -4.42 15.78
CA GLY A 180 7.42 -3.73 15.87
C GLY A 180 8.45 -4.37 16.80
N THR A 181 8.05 -5.19 17.78
CA THR A 181 8.98 -5.94 18.64
C THR A 181 9.87 -6.93 17.88
N ILE A 182 9.53 -7.28 16.63
CA ILE A 182 10.40 -8.09 15.78
C ILE A 182 11.77 -7.44 15.59
N GLU A 183 11.85 -6.11 15.62
CA GLU A 183 13.10 -5.37 15.53
C GLU A 183 14.03 -5.69 16.70
N ASP A 184 13.49 -5.72 17.92
CA ASP A 184 14.22 -6.09 19.14
C ASP A 184 14.66 -7.57 19.10
N ARG A 185 13.79 -8.45 18.60
CA ARG A 185 14.10 -9.88 18.43
C ARG A 185 15.25 -10.10 17.44
N ILE A 186 15.28 -9.38 16.32
CA ILE A 186 16.39 -9.42 15.36
C ILE A 186 17.66 -8.82 16.00
N GLY A 187 17.54 -7.69 16.70
CA GLY A 187 18.65 -7.02 17.37
C GLY A 187 19.30 -7.85 18.48
N SER A 188 18.55 -8.72 19.14
CA SER A 188 19.02 -9.57 20.24
C SER A 188 19.64 -10.91 19.81
N LEU A 189 19.61 -11.26 18.52
CA LEU A 189 20.20 -12.52 18.02
C LEU A 189 21.68 -12.67 18.39
N SER A 190 22.03 -13.86 18.88
CA SER A 190 23.39 -14.25 19.25
C SER A 190 23.64 -15.72 18.87
N PRO A 191 24.74 -16.05 18.14
CA PRO A 191 25.71 -15.12 17.56
C PRO A 191 25.10 -14.24 16.45
N PRO A 192 25.71 -13.08 16.10
CA PRO A 192 25.18 -12.20 15.06
C PRO A 192 25.15 -12.89 13.68
N ASN A 193 23.95 -13.08 13.14
CA ASN A 193 23.73 -13.61 11.79
C ASN A 193 23.49 -12.47 10.77
N GLU A 194 23.23 -12.84 9.51
CA GLU A 194 22.98 -11.87 8.43
C GLU A 194 21.75 -10.98 8.70
N ALA A 195 20.72 -11.50 9.39
CA ALA A 195 19.54 -10.72 9.76
C ALA A 195 19.92 -9.54 10.67
N LYS A 196 20.65 -9.84 11.76
CA LYS A 196 21.14 -8.82 12.70
C LYS A 196 22.09 -7.84 12.03
N LYS A 197 23.01 -8.32 11.17
CA LYS A 197 23.90 -7.43 10.40
C LYS A 197 23.12 -6.46 9.50
N CYS A 198 22.08 -6.94 8.81
CA CYS A 198 21.24 -6.09 7.96
C CYS A 198 20.49 -5.04 8.79
N PHE A 199 19.91 -5.44 9.92
CA PHE A 199 19.19 -4.55 10.82
C PHE A 199 20.11 -3.51 11.50
N SER A 200 21.30 -3.92 11.97
CA SER A 200 22.31 -3.01 12.53
C SER A 200 22.69 -1.88 11.56
N ARG A 201 22.70 -2.13 10.25
CA ARG A 201 22.94 -1.06 9.27
C ARG A 201 21.87 0.04 9.29
N ILE A 202 20.64 -0.30 9.66
CA ILE A 202 19.55 0.67 9.79
C ILE A 202 19.77 1.51 11.04
N THR A 203 19.96 0.86 12.20
CA THR A 203 20.10 1.52 13.51
C THR A 203 21.38 2.34 13.63
N GLU A 204 22.50 1.85 13.07
CA GLU A 204 23.80 2.55 13.01
C GLU A 204 23.92 3.50 11.81
N ARG A 205 22.85 3.64 11.03
CA ARG A 205 22.78 4.51 9.85
C ARG A 205 23.83 4.21 8.76
N GLN A 206 24.33 2.98 8.70
CA GLN A 206 25.21 2.45 7.63
C GLN A 206 24.44 2.06 6.37
N LEU A 207 23.64 3.01 5.89
CA LEU A 207 22.75 2.81 4.76
C LEU A 207 23.52 2.77 3.42
N PRO A 208 23.07 1.93 2.47
CA PRO A 208 23.44 2.07 1.08
C PRO A 208 23.28 3.50 0.55
N LYS A 209 24.12 3.90 -0.40
CA LYS A 209 24.08 5.22 -1.02
C LYS A 209 23.21 5.19 -2.26
N PHE A 210 22.24 6.10 -2.30
CA PHE A 210 21.45 6.38 -3.49
C PHE A 210 22.32 7.15 -4.51
N VAL A 211 22.44 6.62 -5.73
CA VAL A 211 23.21 7.25 -6.82
C VAL A 211 22.30 8.05 -7.75
N GLY A 212 21.10 7.53 -8.03
CA GLY A 212 20.17 8.20 -8.92
C GLY A 212 18.92 7.37 -9.19
N HIS A 213 17.96 7.99 -9.86
CA HIS A 213 16.81 7.32 -10.45
C HIS A 213 16.60 7.79 -11.89
N THR A 214 15.93 6.98 -12.69
CA THR A 214 15.49 7.35 -14.04
C THR A 214 14.02 6.99 -14.21
N LEU A 215 13.32 7.77 -15.02
CA LEU A 215 11.92 7.51 -15.39
C LEU A 215 11.93 6.73 -16.71
N LYS A 216 11.17 5.64 -16.80
CA LYS A 216 10.78 5.10 -18.10
C LYS A 216 9.87 6.12 -18.80
N LYS A 217 10.44 7.13 -19.46
CA LYS A 217 9.69 7.96 -20.39
C LYS A 217 9.48 7.15 -21.66
N HIS A 218 8.26 7.18 -22.18
CA HIS A 218 7.96 6.71 -23.53
C HIS A 218 8.83 7.48 -24.54
N LYS A 219 10.00 6.94 -24.86
CA LYS A 219 10.85 7.19 -26.03
C LYS A 219 12.15 6.40 -25.80
N LYS A 220 12.19 5.20 -26.41
CA LYS A 220 13.30 4.22 -26.49
C LYS A 220 13.87 3.73 -25.15
N ASP A 221 13.69 2.45 -24.84
CA ASP A 221 14.33 1.77 -23.69
C ASP A 221 15.88 1.90 -23.70
N GLU A 222 16.48 2.19 -24.85
CA GLU A 222 17.92 2.41 -25.09
C GLU A 222 18.54 3.49 -24.18
N ASP A 223 17.88 4.64 -23.97
CA ASP A 223 18.43 5.73 -23.15
C ASP A 223 18.48 5.35 -21.66
N HIS A 224 17.50 4.57 -21.22
CA HIS A 224 17.36 4.17 -19.83
C HIS A 224 18.44 3.17 -19.42
N GLU A 225 18.65 2.12 -20.22
CA GLU A 225 19.70 1.12 -19.96
C GLU A 225 21.08 1.75 -19.99
N PHE A 226 21.32 2.67 -20.93
CA PHE A 226 22.55 3.45 -21.01
C PHE A 226 22.89 4.18 -19.71
N TYR A 227 21.95 4.91 -19.09
CA TYR A 227 22.22 5.62 -17.83
C TYR A 227 22.44 4.67 -16.65
N CYS A 228 21.72 3.54 -16.59
CA CYS A 228 21.96 2.50 -15.59
C CYS A 228 23.36 1.89 -15.75
N GLU A 229 23.78 1.58 -16.98
CA GLU A 229 25.11 1.07 -17.30
C GLU A 229 26.20 2.08 -16.92
N LYS A 230 26.05 3.37 -17.26
CA LYS A 230 27.01 4.41 -16.87
C LYS A 230 27.12 4.56 -15.36
N ALA A 231 26.00 4.46 -14.64
CA ALA A 231 26.02 4.45 -13.18
C ALA A 231 26.74 3.20 -12.63
N ILE A 232 26.52 2.03 -13.25
CA ILE A 232 27.20 0.77 -12.89
C ILE A 232 28.71 0.87 -13.14
N GLU A 233 29.13 1.36 -14.30
CA GLU A 233 30.53 1.61 -14.65
C GLU A 233 31.19 2.55 -13.63
N TYR A 234 30.55 3.68 -13.35
CA TYR A 234 31.06 4.66 -12.38
C TYR A 234 31.26 4.03 -11.00
N VAL A 235 30.27 3.29 -10.51
CA VAL A 235 30.34 2.66 -9.19
C VAL A 235 31.40 1.55 -9.14
N SER A 236 31.48 0.75 -10.20
CA SER A 236 32.50 -0.29 -10.33
C SER A 236 33.91 0.32 -10.35
N SER A 237 34.09 1.47 -11.01
CA SER A 237 35.35 2.22 -11.00
C SER A 237 35.78 2.69 -9.60
N LYS A 238 34.82 2.87 -8.68
CA LYS A 238 35.04 3.21 -7.27
C LYS A 238 35.21 1.98 -6.37
N ARG A 239 35.26 0.76 -6.92
CA ARG A 239 35.36 -0.52 -6.20
C ARG A 239 34.23 -0.75 -5.19
N GLN A 240 33.03 -0.24 -5.47
CA GLN A 240 31.87 -0.41 -4.60
C GLN A 240 30.89 -1.44 -5.17
N LYS A 241 30.16 -2.14 -4.29
CA LYS A 241 29.22 -3.19 -4.70
C LYS A 241 27.83 -2.60 -4.99
N ILE A 242 27.31 -2.92 -6.16
CA ILE A 242 25.98 -2.49 -6.60
C ILE A 242 24.96 -3.52 -6.15
N ASP A 243 23.83 -3.04 -5.67
CA ASP A 243 22.68 -3.88 -5.42
C ASP A 243 21.80 -3.99 -6.68
N LYS A 244 21.91 -5.12 -7.36
CA LYS A 244 21.18 -5.37 -8.62
C LYS A 244 19.67 -5.53 -8.43
N SER A 245 19.17 -5.76 -7.20
CA SER A 245 17.73 -5.89 -6.95
C SER A 245 16.95 -4.61 -7.34
N PHE A 246 17.60 -3.44 -7.24
CA PHE A 246 17.00 -2.15 -7.58
C PHE A 246 17.06 -1.79 -9.07
N LEU A 247 17.83 -2.55 -9.86
CA LEU A 247 17.94 -2.42 -11.33
C LEU A 247 16.82 -3.15 -12.10
N GLY A 248 15.92 -3.84 -11.40
CA GLY A 248 14.82 -4.61 -11.98
C GLY A 248 13.42 -4.25 -11.45
N SER A 249 13.30 -3.23 -10.59
CA SER A 249 12.01 -2.87 -9.99
C SER A 249 11.00 -2.53 -11.10
N LYS A 250 9.87 -3.26 -11.14
CA LYS A 250 8.75 -3.08 -12.09
C LYS A 250 8.03 -1.73 -11.95
N VAL A 251 8.40 -0.92 -10.96
CA VAL A 251 7.94 0.46 -10.83
C VAL A 251 8.59 1.28 -11.96
N LYS A 252 7.88 2.24 -12.55
CA LYS A 252 8.37 3.14 -13.62
C LYS A 252 9.70 3.89 -13.31
N LEU A 253 10.27 3.68 -12.12
CA LEU A 253 11.52 4.22 -11.60
C LEU A 253 12.49 3.07 -11.30
N LYS A 254 13.62 3.02 -12.02
CA LYS A 254 14.77 2.22 -11.61
C LYS A 254 15.67 3.04 -10.69
N ILE A 255 16.14 2.42 -9.62
CA ILE A 255 16.93 3.07 -8.57
C ILE A 255 18.31 2.42 -8.57
N VAL A 256 19.38 3.22 -8.56
CA VAL A 256 20.74 2.68 -8.40
C VAL A 256 21.18 2.93 -6.95
N ILE A 257 21.42 1.84 -6.23
CA ILE A 257 21.87 1.85 -4.84
C ILE A 257 23.19 1.08 -4.73
N VAL A 258 24.11 1.65 -3.94
CA VAL A 258 25.46 1.14 -3.78
C VAL A 258 25.75 0.88 -2.31
N SER A 259 26.24 -0.31 -2.01
CA SER A 259 26.71 -0.67 -0.68
C SER A 259 28.18 -0.31 -0.55
N LYS A 260 28.53 0.49 0.47
CA LYS A 260 29.89 0.49 1.02
C LYS A 260 30.08 -0.84 1.76
N VAL A 261 30.47 -1.89 1.07
CA VAL A 261 31.13 -3.01 1.74
C VAL A 261 32.62 -2.77 1.53
N PRO A 262 33.44 -2.60 2.59
CA PRO A 262 34.88 -2.66 2.41
C PRO A 262 35.20 -4.05 1.83
N LEU A 263 35.93 -4.07 0.71
CA LEU A 263 36.57 -5.29 0.25
C LEU A 263 37.62 -5.63 1.31
N ASN A 264 37.34 -6.64 2.13
CA ASN A 264 38.37 -7.33 2.89
C ASN A 264 39.20 -8.18 1.93
#